data_AF-A0A2A4WNV8-F1
#
_entry.id   AF-A0A2A4WNV8-F1
#
_cell.length_a   1.000
_cell.length_b   1.000
_cell.length_c   1.000
_cell.angle_alpha   90.00
_cell.angle_beta   90.00
_cell.angle_gamma   90.00
#
_symmetry.space_group_name_H-M   'P 1'
#
loop_
_entity.id
_entity.type
_entity.pdbx_description
1 polymer ?
#
loop_
_entity_poly.entity_id
_entity_poly.type
_entity_poly.pdbx_seq_one_letter_code
_entity_poly.pdbx_strand_id
1 'polypeptide(L)'
;MKLKIDDKQVTHHLYTEKDVDALYRGAIQKAYIGNINSGKHELVALIVGTGPHNRSYRKAVSFTFQKATGAKAIEIQLRDDSGKMQPTLNVVEW
;
A
#
# COMPACT_ATOMS: atom_id res chain seq x y z
N MET A 1 -0.67 -6.57 -5.15
CA MET A 1 -1.15 -5.82 -3.97
C MET A 1 -2.65 -5.95 -3.84
N LYS A 2 -3.13 -6.21 -2.61
CA LYS A 2 -4.53 -6.14 -2.23
C LYS A 2 -4.72 -4.98 -1.27
N LEU A 3 -5.78 -4.20 -1.47
CA LEU A 3 -6.17 -3.11 -0.58
C LEU A 3 -7.58 -3.39 -0.06
N LYS A 4 -7.75 -3.25 1.25
CA LYS A 4 -9.04 -3.31 1.91
C LYS A 4 -9.30 -2.03 2.67
N ILE A 5 -10.57 -1.63 2.73
CA ILE A 5 -11.08 -0.58 3.61
C ILE A 5 -12.26 -1.17 4.37
N ASP A 6 -12.22 -1.13 5.70
CA ASP A 6 -13.22 -1.73 6.60
C ASP A 6 -13.54 -3.19 6.23
N ASP A 7 -12.46 -3.99 6.06
CA ASP A 7 -12.46 -5.38 5.60
C ASP A 7 -13.01 -5.64 4.18
N LYS A 8 -13.53 -4.62 3.49
CA LYS A 8 -13.98 -4.72 2.10
C LYS A 8 -12.80 -4.55 1.14
N GLN A 9 -12.58 -5.53 0.26
CA GLN A 9 -11.56 -5.42 -0.77
C GLN A 9 -11.96 -4.35 -1.79
N VAL A 10 -11.16 -3.30 -1.90
CA VAL A 10 -11.40 -2.18 -2.82
C VAL A 10 -10.49 -2.24 -4.04
N THR A 11 -9.30 -2.84 -3.91
CA THR A 11 -8.35 -2.97 -5.03
C THR A 11 -7.62 -4.31 -4.96
N HIS A 12 -7.42 -4.92 -6.11
CA HIS A 12 -6.49 -6.04 -6.30
C HIS A 12 -5.73 -5.85 -7.60
N HIS A 13 -4.40 -5.69 -7.50
CA HIS A 13 -3.55 -5.47 -8.66
C HIS A 13 -2.37 -6.43 -8.66
N LEU A 14 -2.08 -7.05 -9.80
CA LEU A 14 -0.86 -7.80 -10.04
C LEU A 14 0.12 -6.89 -10.76
N TYR A 15 1.30 -6.67 -10.18
CA TYR A 15 2.32 -5.82 -10.79
C TYR A 15 3.22 -6.65 -11.69
N THR A 16 3.49 -6.15 -12.88
CA THR A 16 4.52 -6.67 -13.78
C THR A 16 5.90 -6.12 -13.40
N GLU A 17 6.96 -6.72 -13.92
CA GLU A 17 8.33 -6.21 -13.72
C GLU A 17 8.47 -4.75 -14.16
N LYS A 18 7.82 -4.36 -15.27
CA LYS A 18 7.81 -2.97 -15.76
C LYS A 18 7.13 -2.01 -14.80
N ASP A 19 6.02 -2.44 -14.18
CA ASP A 19 5.31 -1.61 -13.20
C ASP A 19 6.16 -1.42 -11.94
N VAL A 20 6.76 -2.50 -11.45
CA VAL A 20 7.66 -2.47 -10.28
C VAL A 20 8.85 -1.57 -10.54
N ASP A 21 9.49 -1.70 -11.71
CA ASP A 21 10.62 -0.88 -12.13
C ASP A 21 10.24 0.62 -12.27
N ALA A 22 9.04 0.94 -12.74
CA ALA A 22 8.53 2.30 -12.73
C ALA A 22 8.33 2.84 -11.30
N LEU A 23 7.77 2.02 -10.40
CA LEU A 23 7.60 2.39 -8.98
C LEU A 23 8.95 2.64 -8.30
N TYR A 24 9.97 1.83 -8.59
CA TYR A 24 11.33 2.06 -8.10
C TYR A 24 11.93 3.39 -8.57
N ARG A 25 11.58 3.84 -9.78
CA ARG A 25 11.95 5.18 -10.31
C ARG A 25 11.12 6.33 -9.73
N GLY A 26 10.21 6.06 -8.79
CA GLY A 26 9.36 7.09 -8.19
C GLY A 26 8.03 7.30 -8.90
N ALA A 27 7.59 6.39 -9.77
CA ALA A 27 6.22 6.42 -10.27
C ALA A 27 5.22 6.28 -9.11
N ILE A 28 4.09 6.97 -9.22
CA ILE A 28 3.01 6.90 -8.25
C ILE A 28 1.89 6.05 -8.85
N GLN A 29 1.54 4.95 -8.19
CA GLN A 29 0.37 4.16 -8.56
C GLN A 29 -0.86 4.63 -7.80
N LYS A 30 -1.89 5.01 -8.55
CA LYS A 30 -3.23 5.31 -8.01
C LYS A 30 -3.95 4.01 -7.68
N ALA A 31 -3.85 3.57 -6.43
CA ALA A 31 -4.43 2.28 -6.00
C ALA A 31 -5.96 2.30 -5.87
N TYR A 32 -6.54 3.36 -5.30
CA TYR A 32 -7.98 3.48 -5.08
C TYR A 32 -8.37 4.96 -5.01
N ILE A 33 -9.50 5.31 -5.65
CA ILE A 33 -10.19 6.58 -5.46
C ILE A 33 -11.67 6.25 -5.32
N GLY A 34 -12.29 6.75 -4.26
CA GLY A 34 -13.72 6.55 -4.05
C GLY A 34 -14.23 7.37 -2.87
N ASN A 35 -15.55 7.36 -2.75
CA ASN A 35 -16.23 7.99 -1.62
C ASN A 35 -16.36 6.99 -0.47
N ILE A 36 -16.06 7.46 0.73
CA ILE A 36 -16.20 6.74 1.98
C ILE A 36 -16.90 7.70 2.94
N ASN A 37 -17.79 7.18 3.78
CA ASN A 37 -18.52 7.98 4.75
C ASN A 37 -17.56 8.72 5.69
N SER A 38 -18.04 9.79 6.33
CA SER A 38 -17.28 10.42 7.42
C SER A 38 -17.22 9.47 8.61
N GLY A 39 -16.06 9.32 9.23
CA GLY A 39 -15.88 8.40 10.34
C GLY A 39 -14.48 7.84 10.44
N LYS A 40 -14.31 6.89 11.36
CA LYS A 40 -13.08 6.13 11.55
C LYS A 40 -13.11 4.94 10.58
N HIS A 41 -12.04 4.77 9.83
CA HIS A 41 -11.89 3.70 8.85
C HIS A 41 -10.57 2.98 9.05
N GLU A 42 -10.55 1.69 8.75
CA GLU A 42 -9.34 0.89 8.70
C GLU A 42 -8.94 0.61 7.26
N LEU A 43 -7.72 0.98 6.89
CA LEU A 43 -7.08 0.61 5.64
C LEU A 43 -6.10 -0.53 5.89
N VAL A 44 -6.24 -1.61 5.13
CA VAL A 44 -5.31 -2.75 5.16
C VAL A 44 -4.72 -2.97 3.78
N ALA A 45 -3.41 -2.81 3.66
CA ALA A 45 -2.68 -3.10 2.43
C ALA A 45 -1.87 -4.38 2.60
N LEU A 46 -2.06 -5.33 1.69
CA LEU A 46 -1.33 -6.59 1.61
C LEU A 46 -0.49 -6.62 0.34
N ILE A 47 0.82 -6.74 0.51
CA ILE A 47 1.80 -6.86 -0.57
C ILE A 47 2.47 -8.23 -0.47
N VAL A 48 2.50 -8.91 -1.61
CA VAL A 48 3.18 -10.19 -1.78
C VAL A 48 4.14 -9.99 -2.93
N GLY A 49 5.39 -10.37 -2.72
CA GLY A 49 6.45 -10.21 -3.71
C GLY A 49 7.62 -11.13 -3.42
N THR A 50 8.65 -11.01 -4.24
CA THR A 50 9.89 -11.75 -4.10
C THR A 50 11.01 -10.76 -3.80
N GLY A 51 11.73 -10.98 -2.70
CA GLY A 51 12.83 -10.15 -2.26
C GLY A 51 14.18 -10.64 -2.79
N PRO A 52 15.28 -10.00 -2.39
CA PRO A 52 16.63 -10.42 -2.75
C PRO A 52 16.84 -11.91 -2.44
N HIS A 53 17.56 -12.63 -3.31
CA HIS A 53 17.79 -14.08 -3.23
C HIS A 53 16.53 -14.96 -3.43
N ASN A 54 15.58 -14.51 -4.25
CA ASN A 54 14.38 -15.27 -4.62
C ASN A 54 13.49 -15.66 -3.42
N ARG A 55 13.58 -14.90 -2.33
CA ARG A 55 12.80 -15.18 -1.11
C ARG A 55 11.42 -14.53 -1.24
N SER A 56 10.36 -15.33 -1.29
CA SER A 56 9.00 -14.80 -1.22
C SER A 56 8.78 -14.08 0.11
N TYR A 57 8.22 -12.88 0.07
CA TYR A 57 7.75 -12.16 1.24
C TYR A 57 6.28 -11.80 1.11
N ARG A 58 5.62 -11.74 2.26
CA ARG A 58 4.25 -11.25 2.42
C ARG A 58 4.27 -10.24 3.55
N LYS A 59 3.92 -9.01 3.24
CA LYS A 59 3.83 -7.91 4.21
C LYS A 59 2.43 -7.32 4.18
N ALA A 60 1.88 -7.09 5.36
CA ALA A 60 0.64 -6.37 5.53
C ALA A 60 0.89 -5.15 6.42
N VAL A 61 0.20 -4.05 6.12
CA VAL A 61 0.11 -2.90 7.01
C VAL A 61 -1.37 -2.61 7.23
N SER A 62 -1.76 -2.41 8.49
CA SER A 62 -3.04 -1.84 8.85
C SER A 62 -2.81 -0.42 9.33
N PHE A 63 -3.67 0.49 8.88
CA PHE A 63 -3.62 1.89 9.23
C PHE A 63 -5.04 2.41 9.42
N THR A 64 -5.29 3.03 10.57
CA THR A 64 -6.57 3.61 10.88
C THR A 64 -6.53 5.10 10.61
N PHE A 65 -7.52 5.61 9.89
CA PHE A 65 -7.64 7.04 9.58
C PHE A 65 -9.05 7.55 9.89
N GLN A 66 -9.13 8.85 10.22
CA GLN A 66 -10.41 9.56 10.32
C GLN A 66 -10.70 10.28 9.00
N LYS A 67 -11.84 9.97 8.38
CA LYS A 67 -12.38 10.68 7.23
C LYS A 67 -13.27 11.82 7.71
N ALA A 68 -12.82 13.06 7.46
CA ALA A 68 -13.63 14.26 7.62
C ALA A 68 -14.50 14.52 6.37
N THR A 69 -15.17 15.67 6.30
CA THR A 69 -15.96 16.07 5.13
C THR A 69 -15.11 16.31 3.87
N GLY A 70 -13.85 16.74 4.04
CA GLY A 70 -12.91 17.00 2.94
C GLY A 70 -12.29 15.74 2.32
N ALA A 71 -11.60 15.92 1.18
CA ALA A 71 -10.78 14.88 0.59
C ALA A 71 -9.60 14.53 1.52
N LYS A 72 -9.21 13.25 1.55
CA LYS A 72 -8.04 12.79 2.30
C LYS A 72 -7.18 11.95 1.38
N ALA A 73 -5.88 12.19 1.38
CA ALA A 73 -4.92 11.40 0.61
C ALA A 73 -4.07 10.56 1.57
N ILE A 74 -3.91 9.29 1.21
CA ILE A 74 -3.12 8.34 1.98
C ILE A 74 -2.14 7.68 1.01
N GLU A 75 -0.86 7.78 1.34
CA GLU A 75 0.22 7.18 0.57
C GLU A 75 0.77 5.96 1.31
N ILE A 76 0.95 4.86 0.58
CA ILE A 76 1.60 3.66 1.09
C ILE A 76 2.98 3.55 0.43
N GLN A 77 4.03 3.58 1.24
CA GLN A 77 5.41 3.46 0.79
C GLN A 77 5.96 2.09 1.17
N LEU A 78 6.50 1.38 0.19
CA LEU A 78 7.28 0.16 0.39
C LEU A 78 8.75 0.52 0.23
N ARG A 79 9.55 0.37 1.29
CA ARG A 79 11.00 0.65 1.27
C ARG A 79 11.77 -0.58 1.71
N ASP A 80 12.78 -0.97 0.94
CA ASP A 80 13.71 -2.01 1.38
C ASP A 80 14.71 -1.44 2.38
N ASP A 81 14.79 -2.06 3.56
CA ASP A 81 15.87 -1.81 4.51
C ASP A 81 17.05 -2.71 4.12
N SER A 82 18.05 -2.13 3.43
CA SER A 82 19.25 -2.83 2.98
C SER A 82 20.09 -3.40 4.12
N GLY A 83 19.92 -2.90 5.35
CA GLY A 83 20.59 -3.44 6.55
C GLY A 83 19.86 -4.65 7.15
N LYS A 84 18.54 -4.74 6.98
CA LYS A 84 17.71 -5.81 7.55
C LYS A 84 17.24 -6.85 6.53
N MET A 85 17.54 -6.65 5.24
CA MET A 85 17.09 -7.47 4.11
C MET A 85 15.59 -7.73 4.13
N GLN A 86 14.81 -6.77 4.65
CA GLN A 86 13.37 -6.88 4.78
C GLN A 86 12.70 -5.59 4.31
N PRO A 87 11.61 -5.71 3.52
CA PRO A 87 10.80 -4.56 3.17
C PRO A 87 10.07 -4.02 4.40
N THR A 88 10.07 -2.70 4.52
CA THR A 88 9.29 -1.90 5.47
C THR A 88 8.13 -1.23 4.74
N LEU A 89 6.98 -1.19 5.41
CA LEU A 89 5.80 -0.48 4.92
C LEU A 89 5.58 0.75 5.79
N ASN A 90 5.53 1.91 5.16
CA ASN A 90 5.21 3.17 5.81
C ASN A 90 3.90 3.73 5.22
N VAL A 91 3.10 4.38 6.06
CA VAL A 91 1.87 5.03 5.63
C VAL A 91 1.96 6.52 5.98
N VAL A 92 1.75 7.37 4.99
CA VAL A 92 1.79 8.83 5.13
C VAL A 92 0.40 9.38 4.84
N GLU A 93 -0.13 10.17 5.78
CA GLU A 93 -1.34 10.96 5.56
C GLU A 93 -0.96 12.34 5.05
N TRP A 94 -1.67 12.79 4.02
CA TRP A 94 -1.57 14.14 3.45
C TRP A 94 -2.90 14.89 3.63
#